data_AF-A0A0Q4UAT6-F1
#
_entry.id   AF-A0A0Q4UAT6-F1
#
_cell.length_a   1.000
_cell.length_b   1.000
_cell.length_c   1.000
_cell.angle_alpha   90.00
_cell.angle_beta   90.00
_cell.angle_gamma   90.00
#
_symmetry.space_group_name_H-M   'P 1'
#
loop_
_entity.id
_entity.type
_entity.pdbx_description
1 polymer ?
#
loop_
_entity_poly.entity_id
_entity_poly.type
_entity_poly.pdbx_seq_one_letter_code
_entity_poly.pdbx_strand_id
1 'polypeptide(L)'
;MAEPVSVKQLKDQLRLDPSFADEDGYLLDLIVAARRMAEKWTNRTIVGTAPSLPTEDMPIATRAILMLAAHWYDERDASAGPPQSVAALLAPLRHWGV
;
A
#
# COMPACT_ATOMS: atom_id res chain seq x y z
N MET A 1 -2.10 6.05 14.67
CA MET A 1 -2.37 4.67 14.20
C MET A 1 -1.17 4.24 13.36
N ALA A 2 -0.71 2.99 13.50
CA ALA A 2 0.45 2.50 12.77
C ALA A 2 0.03 2.02 11.37
N GLU A 3 0.67 2.57 10.34
CA GLU A 3 0.52 2.11 8.95
C GLU A 3 1.22 0.74 8.77
N PRO A 4 0.73 -0.13 7.86
CA PRO A 4 1.28 -1.47 7.65
C PRO A 4 2.67 -1.47 7.00
N VAL A 5 3.00 -0.36 6.31
CA VAL A 5 4.28 -0.10 5.66
C VAL A 5 4.86 1.17 6.30
N SER A 6 6.13 1.12 6.67
CA SER A 6 6.89 2.27 7.14
C SER A 6 7.56 3.02 5.98
N VAL A 7 7.83 4.32 6.18
CA VAL A 7 8.60 5.13 5.21
C VAL A 7 9.96 4.50 4.91
N LYS A 8 10.64 3.93 5.93
CA LYS A 8 11.91 3.21 5.75
C LYS A 8 11.77 2.06 4.75
N GLN A 9 10.73 1.23 4.86
CA GLN A 9 10.52 0.11 3.94
C GLN A 9 10.28 0.59 2.50
N LEU A 10 9.57 1.71 2.32
CA LEU A 10 9.37 2.30 1.00
C LEU A 10 10.68 2.87 0.42
N LYS A 11 11.50 3.55 1.23
CA LYS A 11 12.84 4.00 0.82
C LYS A 11 13.74 2.84 0.40
N ASP A 12 13.76 1.76 1.19
CA ASP A 12 14.52 0.54 0.87
C ASP A 12 14.06 -0.07 -0.46
N GLN A 13 12.75 -0.09 -0.74
CA GLN A 13 12.17 -0.57 -2.00
C GLN A 13 12.53 0.31 -3.20
N LEU A 14 12.53 1.63 -3.03
CA LEU A 14 12.88 2.63 -4.05
C LEU A 14 14.40 2.84 -4.20
N ARG A 15 15.20 2.25 -3.31
CA ARG A 15 16.66 2.44 -3.21
C ARG A 15 17.06 3.91 -2.97
N LEU A 16 16.27 4.62 -2.17
CA LEU A 16 16.54 6.00 -1.75
C LEU A 16 17.54 6.03 -0.58
N ASP A 17 18.17 7.19 -0.36
CA ASP A 17 19.03 7.41 0.80
C ASP A 17 18.19 7.38 2.09
N PRO A 18 18.49 6.49 3.06
CA PRO A 18 17.72 6.39 4.29
C PRO A 18 17.83 7.63 5.19
N SER A 19 18.86 8.45 5.04
CA SER A 19 19.10 9.67 5.83
C SER A 19 18.37 10.90 5.30
N PHE A 20 17.93 10.87 4.04
CA PHE A 20 17.21 11.99 3.41
C PHE A 20 15.76 12.02 3.88
N ALA A 21 15.35 13.04 4.64
CA ALA A 21 14.05 13.09 5.32
C ALA A 21 13.05 14.11 4.75
N ASP A 22 13.48 14.98 3.83
CA ASP A 22 12.65 16.08 3.33
C ASP A 22 11.38 15.60 2.60
N GLU A 23 11.42 14.40 2.03
CA GLU A 23 10.29 13.79 1.31
C GLU A 23 9.50 12.77 2.13
N ASP A 24 9.81 12.56 3.41
CA ASP A 24 9.15 11.54 4.25
C ASP A 24 7.65 11.75 4.35
N GLY A 25 7.21 13.01 4.37
CA GLY A 25 5.80 13.37 4.34
C GLY A 25 5.11 12.89 3.06
N TYR A 26 5.74 13.10 1.90
CA TYR A 26 5.21 12.66 0.61
C TYR A 26 5.16 11.13 0.51
N LEU A 27 6.22 10.44 0.96
CA LEU A 27 6.25 8.98 1.01
C LEU A 27 5.17 8.41 1.93
N LEU A 28 4.90 9.06 3.06
CA LEU A 28 3.82 8.67 3.97
C LEU A 28 2.44 8.84 3.30
N ASP A 29 2.22 9.95 2.60
CA ASP A 29 0.96 10.19 1.89
C ASP A 29 0.69 9.13 0.82
N LEU A 30 1.73 8.71 0.08
CA LEU A 30 1.62 7.61 -0.88
C LEU A 30 1.26 6.28 -0.22
N ILE A 31 1.88 5.95 0.93
CA ILE A 31 1.55 4.75 1.70
C ILE A 31 0.09 4.77 2.15
N VAL A 32 -0.38 5.90 2.69
CA VAL A 32 -1.77 6.07 3.14
C VAL A 32 -2.74 5.92 1.98
N ALA A 33 -2.47 6.58 0.84
CA ALA A 33 -3.29 6.47 -0.36
C ALA A 33 -3.33 5.03 -0.88
N ALA A 34 -2.19 4.33 -0.88
CA ALA A 34 -2.08 2.96 -1.37
C ALA A 34 -2.87 2.00 -0.49
N ARG A 35 -2.79 2.16 0.83
CA ARG A 35 -3.63 1.43 1.79
C ARG A 35 -5.12 1.69 1.52
N ARG A 36 -5.53 2.96 1.39
CA ARG A 36 -6.95 3.31 1.15
C ARG A 36 -7.48 2.69 -0.14
N MET A 37 -6.65 2.63 -1.19
CA MET A 37 -7.02 1.94 -2.42
C MET A 37 -7.18 0.43 -2.19
N ALA A 38 -6.24 -0.21 -1.49
CA ALA A 38 -6.31 -1.63 -1.16
C ALA A 38 -7.56 -1.97 -0.32
N GLU A 39 -7.88 -1.14 0.69
CA GLU A 39 -9.10 -1.26 1.50
C GLU A 39 -10.36 -1.21 0.65
N LYS A 40 -10.46 -0.21 -0.23
CA LYS A 40 -11.61 -0.04 -1.14
C LYS A 40 -11.75 -1.20 -2.12
N TRP A 41 -10.63 -1.68 -2.66
CA TRP A 41 -10.62 -2.74 -3.66
C TRP A 41 -11.00 -4.11 -3.08
N THR A 42 -10.50 -4.40 -1.87
CA THR A 42 -10.77 -5.66 -1.16
C THR A 42 -12.08 -5.63 -0.37
N ASN A 43 -12.67 -4.44 -0.17
CA ASN A 43 -13.78 -4.19 0.74
C ASN A 43 -13.47 -4.67 2.18
N ARG A 44 -12.23 -4.41 2.62
CA ARG A 44 -11.74 -4.74 3.97
C ARG A 44 -11.06 -3.54 4.61
N THR A 45 -11.06 -3.49 5.93
CA THR A 45 -10.34 -2.49 6.71
C THR A 45 -9.00 -3.07 7.14
N ILE A 46 -7.91 -2.43 6.72
CA ILE A 46 -6.54 -2.84 7.05
C ILE A 46 -6.07 -2.10 8.31
N VAL A 47 -6.34 -0.79 8.37
CA VAL A 47 -6.01 0.05 9.54
C VAL A 47 -7.28 0.72 10.06
N GLY A 48 -7.59 0.51 11.34
CA GLY A 48 -8.81 1.00 11.97
C GLY A 48 -8.95 0.53 13.40
N THR A 49 -10.05 0.90 14.05
CA THR A 49 -10.42 0.43 15.40
C THR A 49 -10.85 -1.05 15.40
N ALA A 50 -11.34 -1.56 14.27
CA ALA A 50 -11.71 -2.94 14.06
C ALA A 50 -11.27 -3.39 12.64
N PRO A 51 -10.00 -3.81 12.45
CA PRO A 51 -9.53 -4.30 11.16
C PRO A 51 -10.26 -5.60 10.78
N SER A 52 -10.66 -5.72 9.52
CA SER A 52 -11.41 -6.88 9.00
C SER A 52 -10.57 -7.79 8.09
N LEU A 53 -9.31 -7.41 7.81
CA LEU A 53 -8.36 -8.27 7.14
C LEU A 53 -7.84 -9.35 8.11
N PRO A 54 -7.83 -10.64 7.73
CA PRO A 54 -7.19 -11.69 8.52
C PRO A 54 -5.70 -11.42 8.72
N THR A 55 -5.17 -11.75 9.89
CA THR A 55 -3.75 -11.54 10.20
C THR A 55 -2.81 -12.30 9.25
N GLU A 56 -3.22 -13.46 8.76
CA GLU A 56 -2.49 -14.28 7.78
C GLU A 56 -2.35 -13.61 6.41
N ASP A 57 -3.32 -12.76 6.04
CA ASP A 57 -3.35 -12.03 4.78
C ASP A 57 -2.60 -10.68 4.85
N MET A 58 -2.27 -10.24 6.07
CA MET A 58 -1.57 -8.96 6.31
C MET A 58 -0.27 -8.82 5.50
N PRO A 59 0.61 -9.84 5.39
CA PRO A 59 1.81 -9.74 4.58
C PRO A 59 1.54 -9.51 3.09
N ILE A 60 0.45 -10.08 2.55
CA ILE A 60 0.04 -9.92 1.15
C ILE A 60 -0.43 -8.48 0.93
N ALA A 61 -1.27 -7.95 1.82
CA ALA A 61 -1.72 -6.57 1.78
C ALA A 61 -0.55 -5.59 1.91
N THR A 62 0.37 -5.81 2.85
CA THR A 62 1.58 -5.00 3.03
C THR A 62 2.43 -4.97 1.76
N ARG A 63 2.64 -6.13 1.10
CA ARG A 63 3.42 -6.18 -0.15
C ARG A 63 2.73 -5.43 -1.29
N ALA A 64 1.41 -5.57 -1.43
CA ALA A 64 0.63 -4.86 -2.43
C ALA A 64 0.69 -3.33 -2.24
N ILE A 65 0.53 -2.86 -1.00
CA ILE A 65 0.64 -1.43 -0.63
C ILE A 65 2.04 -0.90 -0.97
N LEU A 66 3.10 -1.65 -0.60
CA LEU A 66 4.48 -1.25 -0.88
C LEU A 66 4.76 -1.13 -2.39
N MET A 67 4.30 -2.10 -3.19
CA MET A 67 4.48 -2.08 -4.64
C MET A 67 3.70 -0.95 -5.30
N LEU A 68 2.49 -0.67 -4.83
CA LEU A 68 1.66 0.41 -5.34
C LEU A 68 2.23 1.80 -5.02
N ALA A 69 2.66 2.01 -3.77
CA ALA A 69 3.28 3.26 -3.36
C ALA A 69 4.58 3.52 -4.12
N ALA A 70 5.40 2.48 -4.33
CA ALA A 70 6.61 2.60 -5.15
C ALA A 70 6.28 2.96 -6.61
N HIS A 71 5.27 2.32 -7.20
CA HIS A 71 4.85 2.64 -8.55
C HIS A 71 4.38 4.08 -8.71
N TRP A 72 3.57 4.62 -7.78
CA TRP A 72 3.12 6.02 -7.85
C TRP A 72 4.24 7.04 -7.60
N TYR A 73 5.29 6.65 -6.88
CA TYR A 73 6.47 7.51 -6.73
C TYR A 73 7.21 7.70 -8.06
N ASP A 74 7.42 6.60 -8.80
CA ASP A 74 8.11 6.57 -10.09
C ASP A 74 7.23 7.09 -11.24
N GLU A 75 5.95 6.69 -11.26
CA GLU A 75 4.96 7.03 -12.29
C GLU A 75 3.89 7.94 -11.69
N ARG A 76 4.12 9.25 -11.82
CA ARG A 76 3.24 10.30 -11.26
C ARG A 76 2.03 10.64 -12.12
N ASP A 77 1.90 10.00 -13.28
CA ASP A 77 0.84 10.26 -14.25
C ASP A 77 -0.21 9.14 -14.23
N ALA A 78 -1.50 9.50 -14.29
CA ALA A 78 -2.62 8.57 -14.15
C ALA A 78 -2.94 7.77 -15.42
N SER A 79 -2.08 7.82 -16.45
CA SER A 79 -2.30 7.14 -17.73
C SER A 79 -2.18 5.61 -17.67
N ALA A 80 -1.43 5.08 -16.69
CA ALA A 80 -1.38 3.66 -16.40
C ALA A 80 -2.21 3.36 -15.14
N GLY A 81 -3.14 2.40 -15.23
CA GLY A 81 -3.81 1.87 -14.03
C GLY A 81 -2.81 1.19 -13.08
N PRO A 82 -3.25 0.76 -11.88
CA PRO A 82 -2.35 0.11 -10.92
C PRO A 82 -1.66 -1.13 -11.52
N PRO A 83 -0.43 -1.46 -11.09
CA PRO A 83 0.31 -2.59 -11.64
C PRO A 83 -0.49 -3.89 -11.55
N GLN A 84 -0.44 -4.73 -12.59
CA GLN A 84 -1.17 -6.01 -12.62
C GLN A 84 -0.79 -6.92 -11.44
N SER A 85 0.45 -6.85 -10.97
CA SER A 85 0.94 -7.57 -9.79
C SER A 85 0.20 -7.15 -8.51
N VAL A 86 -0.12 -5.86 -8.34
CA VAL A 86 -0.91 -5.35 -7.21
C VAL A 86 -2.32 -5.90 -7.29
N ALA A 87 -2.95 -5.87 -8.46
CA ALA A 87 -4.29 -6.45 -8.65
C ALA A 87 -4.32 -7.96 -8.36
N ALA A 88 -3.30 -8.71 -8.79
CA ALA A 88 -3.19 -10.15 -8.53
C ALA A 88 -3.02 -10.47 -7.04
N LEU A 89 -2.24 -9.67 -6.30
CA LEU A 89 -2.05 -9.83 -4.86
C LEU A 89 -3.33 -9.53 -4.08
N LEU A 90 -4.07 -8.50 -4.49
CA LEU A 90 -5.29 -8.12 -3.79
C LEU A 90 -6.47 -9.06 -4.11
N ALA A 91 -6.51 -9.67 -5.31
CA ALA A 91 -7.60 -10.54 -5.78
C ALA A 91 -8.14 -11.56 -4.77
N PRO A 92 -7.28 -12.39 -4.13
CA PRO A 92 -7.76 -13.36 -3.15
C PRO A 92 -8.33 -12.71 -1.88
N LEU A 93 -7.94 -11.47 -1.56
CA LEU A 93 -8.34 -10.79 -0.33
C LEU A 93 -9.75 -10.17 -0.42
N ARG A 94 -10.34 -10.17 -1.62
CA ARG A 94 -11.60 -9.48 -1.89
C ARG A 94 -12.77 -10.15 -1.17
N HIS A 95 -13.45 -9.36 -0.33
CA HIS A 95 -14.66 -9.78 0.35
C HIS A 95 -15.89 -9.34 -0.45
N TRP A 96 -16.50 -10.28 -1.15
CA TRP A 96 -17.80 -10.10 -1.80
C TRP A 96 -18.85 -10.07 -0.70
N GLY A 97 -19.36 -8.89 -0.36
CA GLY A 97 -20.48 -8.77 0.56
C GLY A 97 -21.65 -9.59 0.03
N VAL A 98 -22.18 -10.47 0.86
CA VAL A 98 -23.49 -11.12 0.64
C VAL A 98 -24.57 -10.16 1.11
#